data_AF-A0A2W5TTJ4-F1
#
_entry.id   AF-A0A2W5TTJ4-F1
#
_cell.length_a   1.000
_cell.length_b   1.000
_cell.length_c   1.000
_cell.angle_alpha   90.00
_cell.angle_beta   90.00
_cell.angle_gamma   90.00
#
_symmetry.space_group_name_H-M   'P 1'
#
loop_
_entity.id
_entity.type
_entity.pdbx_description
1 polymer ?
#
loop_
_entity_poly.entity_id
_entity_poly.type
_entity_poly.pdbx_seq_one_letter_code
_entity_poly.pdbx_strand_id
1 'polypeptide(L)'
;MTSVHRSLVLALGDEQCTRELGDAETMPPAAWAAGVERVRAARYGMLPRWEAWRRLGHDMAQRLIHADESRLLLESMRLLPLQRAFASVVVPIAERLRRPLELDFLPTPDGGVVVVRGSIVLHPAVWQGSFEGLIAEIRGRWSVALLQLGPQRIAMLITRY
;
A
#
# COMPACT_ATOMS: atom_id res chain seq x y z
N MET A 1 11.02 -15.42 7.39
CA MET A 1 10.24 -14.48 6.56
C MET A 1 9.11 -13.97 7.41
N THR A 2 9.16 -12.70 7.80
CA THR A 2 8.07 -11.95 8.45
C THR A 2 6.82 -11.96 7.57
N SER A 3 5.64 -12.12 8.17
CA SER A 3 4.40 -11.92 7.41
C SER A 3 4.25 -10.45 7.03
N VAL A 4 3.59 -10.19 5.90
CA VAL A 4 3.46 -8.81 5.41
C VAL A 4 2.50 -7.99 6.28
N HIS A 5 1.59 -8.62 7.01
CA HIS A 5 0.80 -7.93 8.04
C HIS A 5 1.70 -7.39 9.16
N ARG A 6 2.66 -8.18 9.66
CA ARG A 6 3.68 -7.68 10.60
C ARG A 6 4.47 -6.51 10.00
N SER A 7 4.93 -6.62 8.76
CA SER A 7 5.64 -5.52 8.09
C SER A 7 4.78 -4.24 7.98
N LEU A 8 3.47 -4.36 7.69
CA LEU A 8 2.55 -3.21 7.69
C LEU A 8 2.43 -2.54 9.05
N VAL A 9 2.30 -3.35 10.11
CA VAL A 9 2.17 -2.84 11.47
C VAL A 9 3.44 -2.09 11.87
N LEU A 10 4.61 -2.63 11.52
CA LEU A 10 5.88 -1.96 11.75
C LEU A 10 6.01 -0.68 10.91
N ALA A 11 5.58 -0.71 9.64
CA ALA A 11 5.61 0.45 8.75
C ALA A 11 4.63 1.57 9.16
N LEU A 12 3.54 1.24 9.86
CA LEU A 12 2.67 2.24 10.47
C LEU A 12 3.47 3.12 11.46
N GLY A 13 4.47 2.55 12.13
CA GLY A 13 5.34 3.26 13.07
C GLY A 13 4.59 3.77 14.31
N ASP A 14 3.52 3.08 14.70
CA ASP A 14 2.79 3.30 15.94
C ASP A 14 3.35 2.37 17.03
N GLU A 15 3.90 2.95 18.09
CA GLU A 15 4.55 2.18 19.16
C GLU A 15 3.56 1.30 19.93
N GLN A 16 2.30 1.73 20.05
CA GLN A 16 1.26 0.94 20.70
C GLN A 16 0.93 -0.30 19.88
N CYS A 17 0.69 -0.15 18.57
CA CYS A 17 0.49 -1.30 17.68
C CYS A 17 1.72 -2.21 17.65
N THR A 18 2.93 -1.67 17.67
CA THR A 18 4.15 -2.48 17.70
C THR A 18 4.23 -3.33 18.98
N ARG A 19 3.88 -2.75 20.14
CA ARG A 19 3.80 -3.48 21.42
C ARG A 19 2.68 -4.51 21.45
N GLU A 20 1.49 -4.16 20.95
CA GLU A 20 0.33 -5.06 20.89
C GLU A 20 0.55 -6.22 19.91
N LEU A 21 1.33 -6.02 18.84
CA LEU A 21 1.74 -7.09 17.95
C LEU A 21 2.70 -8.06 18.62
N GLY A 22 3.69 -7.56 19.38
CA GLY A 22 4.71 -8.40 20.02
C GLY A 22 5.42 -9.31 19.01
N ASP A 23 5.36 -10.63 19.24
CA ASP A 23 5.90 -11.67 18.34
C ASP A 23 4.84 -12.24 17.37
N ALA A 24 3.60 -11.72 17.40
CA ALA A 24 2.54 -12.18 16.51
C ALA A 24 2.81 -11.77 15.05
N GLU A 25 2.28 -12.58 14.13
CA GLU A 25 2.31 -12.30 12.69
C GLU A 25 1.13 -11.41 12.26
N THR A 26 0.03 -11.41 13.02
CA THR A 26 -1.17 -10.65 12.69
C THR A 26 -1.71 -9.91 13.90
N MET A 27 -2.31 -8.76 13.63
CA MET A 27 -3.04 -7.97 14.62
C MET A 27 -4.56 -8.13 14.44
N PRO A 28 -5.37 -8.08 15.51
CA PRO A 28 -6.82 -7.99 15.38
C PRO A 28 -7.23 -6.79 14.51
N PRO A 29 -8.20 -6.93 13.58
CA PRO A 29 -8.59 -5.86 12.67
C PRO A 29 -8.98 -4.54 13.37
N ALA A 30 -9.60 -4.63 14.56
CA ALA A 30 -9.98 -3.46 15.34
C ALA A 30 -8.77 -2.71 15.94
N ALA A 31 -7.79 -3.44 16.48
CA ALA A 31 -6.55 -2.87 17.00
C ALA A 31 -5.74 -2.22 15.88
N TRP A 32 -5.69 -2.88 14.72
CA TRP A 32 -5.08 -2.34 13.51
C TRP A 32 -5.76 -1.03 13.07
N ALA A 33 -7.08 -1.04 12.90
CA ALA A 33 -7.83 0.16 12.49
C ALA A 33 -7.65 1.33 13.47
N ALA A 34 -7.62 1.05 14.77
CA ALA A 34 -7.37 2.06 15.80
C ALA A 34 -5.97 2.68 15.69
N GLY A 35 -4.94 1.86 15.44
CA GLY A 35 -3.59 2.34 15.19
C GLY A 35 -3.49 3.25 13.98
N VAL A 36 -4.08 2.82 12.86
CA VAL A 36 -4.08 3.60 11.62
C VAL A 36 -4.76 4.97 11.86
N GLU A 37 -5.89 5.00 12.56
CA GLU A 37 -6.57 6.26 12.90
C GLU A 37 -5.75 7.15 13.86
N ARG A 38 -5.07 6.57 14.86
CA ARG A 38 -4.16 7.32 15.76
C ARG A 38 -3.07 8.02 14.97
N VAL A 39 -2.34 7.31 14.12
CA VAL A 39 -1.24 7.89 13.33
C VAL A 39 -1.75 8.96 12.37
N ARG A 40 -2.89 8.69 11.70
CA ARG A 40 -3.54 9.69 10.84
C ARG A 40 -3.87 10.97 11.61
N ALA A 41 -4.52 10.86 12.76
CA ALA A 41 -4.91 12.00 13.56
C ALA A 41 -3.69 12.77 14.09
N ALA A 42 -2.68 12.07 14.59
CA ALA A 42 -1.48 12.68 15.17
C ALA A 42 -0.62 13.42 14.14
N ARG A 43 -0.45 12.86 12.93
CA ARG A 43 0.44 13.42 11.90
C ARG A 43 -0.26 14.31 10.90
N TYR A 44 -1.51 14.00 10.59
CA TYR A 44 -2.25 14.57 9.46
C TYR A 44 -3.63 15.11 9.88
N GLY A 45 -3.88 15.29 11.18
CA GLY A 45 -5.18 15.74 11.70
C GLY A 45 -5.66 17.09 11.19
N MET A 46 -4.74 17.96 10.75
CA MET A 46 -5.05 19.29 10.21
C MET A 46 -5.41 19.28 8.71
N LEU A 47 -5.21 18.16 8.02
CA LEU A 47 -5.49 18.04 6.59
C LEU A 47 -6.93 17.58 6.36
N PRO A 48 -7.52 17.88 5.19
CA PRO A 48 -8.75 17.24 4.75
C PRO A 48 -8.65 15.72 4.85
N ARG A 49 -9.71 15.06 5.34
CA ARG A 49 -9.69 13.63 5.69
C ARG A 49 -9.13 12.74 4.58
N TRP A 50 -9.52 12.99 3.33
CA TRP A 50 -9.01 12.29 2.15
C TRP A 50 -7.49 12.41 2.00
N GLU A 51 -6.95 13.63 2.08
CA GLU A 51 -5.51 13.90 1.93
C GLU A 51 -4.71 13.31 3.11
N ALA A 52 -5.26 13.36 4.33
CA ALA A 52 -4.65 12.76 5.50
C ALA A 52 -4.45 11.24 5.33
N TRP A 53 -5.46 10.54 4.81
CA TRP A 53 -5.37 9.12 4.50
C TRP A 53 -4.39 8.81 3.37
N ARG A 54 -4.35 9.65 2.33
CA ARG A 54 -3.42 9.51 1.21
C ARG A 54 -1.97 9.62 1.67
N ARG A 55 -1.63 10.64 2.46
CA ARG A 55 -0.28 10.81 3.00
C ARG A 55 0.14 9.68 3.93
N LEU A 56 -0.79 9.19 4.77
CA LEU A 56 -0.51 8.04 5.61
C LEU A 56 -0.14 6.79 4.79
N GLY A 57 -0.93 6.48 3.74
CA GLY A 57 -0.63 5.36 2.85
C GLY A 57 0.73 5.50 2.16
N HIS A 58 1.05 6.71 1.69
CA HIS A 58 2.34 7.01 1.08
C HIS A 58 3.52 6.76 2.03
N ASP A 59 3.46 7.29 3.25
CA ASP A 59 4.49 7.08 4.28
C ASP A 59 4.67 5.61 4.63
N MET A 60 3.55 4.88 4.77
CA MET A 60 3.58 3.46 5.06
C MET A 60 4.28 2.68 3.95
N ALA A 61 3.95 2.96 2.68
CA ALA A 61 4.63 2.35 1.55
C ALA A 61 6.12 2.70 1.54
N GLN A 62 6.47 3.96 1.74
CA GLN A 62 7.87 4.41 1.78
C GLN A 62 8.67 3.70 2.88
N ARG A 63 8.09 3.46 4.06
CA ARG A 63 8.74 2.68 5.12
C ARG A 63 8.88 1.19 4.81
N LEU A 64 7.85 0.58 4.20
CA LEU A 64 7.93 -0.82 3.77
C LEU A 64 9.02 -1.03 2.72
N ILE A 65 9.12 -0.08 1.80
CA ILE A 65 10.10 -0.02 0.72
C ILE A 65 11.51 0.05 1.31
N HIS A 66 11.72 0.98 2.25
CA HIS A 66 13.04 1.22 2.84
C HIS A 66 13.37 0.27 4.00
N ALA A 67 12.50 -0.68 4.33
CA ALA A 67 12.84 -1.77 5.23
C ALA A 67 13.84 -2.72 4.55
N ASP A 68 14.85 -3.20 5.29
CA ASP A 68 15.97 -3.99 4.75
C ASP A 68 15.53 -5.20 3.91
N GLU A 69 14.39 -5.81 4.26
CA GLU A 69 13.84 -6.99 3.58
C GLU A 69 13.29 -6.70 2.17
N SER A 70 12.95 -5.44 1.86
CA SER A 70 12.33 -5.02 0.59
C SER A 70 13.33 -4.35 -0.36
N ARG A 71 14.54 -4.03 0.10
CA ARG A 71 15.54 -3.30 -0.69
C ARG A 71 15.92 -4.02 -1.98
N LEU A 72 16.15 -5.33 -1.91
CA LEU A 72 16.48 -6.17 -3.06
C LEU A 72 15.33 -6.24 -4.08
N LEU A 73 14.09 -6.23 -3.60
CA LEU A 73 12.88 -6.21 -4.42
C LEU A 73 12.78 -4.89 -5.21
N LEU A 74 13.15 -3.77 -4.60
CA LEU A 74 13.14 -2.44 -5.23
C LEU A 74 14.26 -2.23 -6.23
N GLU A 75 15.47 -2.68 -5.88
CA GLU A 75 16.59 -2.68 -6.82
C GLU A 75 16.20 -3.50 -8.07
N SER A 76 15.50 -4.62 -7.89
CA SER A 76 14.95 -5.42 -8.99
C SER A 76 13.85 -4.69 -9.77
N MET A 77 12.93 -3.99 -9.10
CA MET A 77 11.88 -3.21 -9.78
C MET A 77 12.43 -2.13 -10.71
N ARG A 78 13.50 -1.45 -10.31
CA ARG A 78 14.13 -0.39 -11.10
C ARG A 78 14.74 -0.89 -12.40
N LEU A 79 14.95 -2.20 -12.51
CA LEU A 79 15.50 -2.89 -13.69
C LEU A 79 14.42 -3.52 -14.57
N LEU A 80 13.17 -3.58 -14.10
CA LEU A 80 12.06 -4.20 -14.82
C LEU A 80 11.17 -3.15 -15.52
N PRO A 81 10.61 -3.46 -16.71
CA PRO A 81 9.52 -2.67 -17.28
C PRO A 81 8.35 -2.58 -16.29
N LEU A 82 7.62 -1.45 -16.25
CA LEU A 82 6.54 -1.19 -15.27
C LEU A 82 5.59 -2.39 -15.12
N GLN A 83 5.17 -2.98 -16.23
CA GLN A 83 4.25 -4.12 -16.24
C GLN A 83 4.82 -5.33 -15.47
N ARG A 84 6.11 -5.62 -15.61
CA ARG A 84 6.78 -6.68 -14.85
C ARG A 84 7.05 -6.27 -13.40
N ALA A 85 7.41 -5.01 -13.15
CA ALA A 85 7.57 -4.50 -11.78
C ALA A 85 6.25 -4.63 -10.99
N PHE A 86 5.11 -4.30 -11.61
CA PHE A 86 3.79 -4.43 -11.01
C PHE A 86 3.39 -5.88 -10.77
N ALA A 87 3.52 -6.73 -11.79
CA ALA A 87 3.20 -8.16 -11.66
C ALA A 87 4.08 -8.88 -10.63
N SER A 88 5.36 -8.51 -10.52
CA SER A 88 6.33 -9.20 -9.66
C SER A 88 6.44 -8.63 -8.24
N VAL A 89 5.92 -7.42 -7.98
CA VAL A 89 6.05 -6.78 -6.66
C VAL A 89 4.73 -6.37 -6.04
N VAL A 90 3.89 -5.66 -6.79
CA VAL A 90 2.64 -5.13 -6.25
C VAL A 90 1.63 -6.24 -5.96
N VAL A 91 1.47 -7.19 -6.89
CA VAL A 91 0.57 -8.33 -6.69
C VAL A 91 1.05 -9.21 -5.53
N PRO A 92 2.34 -9.63 -5.45
CA PRO A 92 2.81 -10.44 -4.32
C PRO A 92 2.76 -9.72 -2.97
N ILE A 93 3.07 -8.42 -2.89
CA ILE A 93 2.94 -7.67 -1.63
C ILE A 93 1.48 -7.70 -1.17
N ALA A 94 0.55 -7.43 -2.08
CA ALA A 94 -0.85 -7.32 -1.74
C ALA A 94 -1.53 -8.68 -1.49
N GLU A 95 -1.10 -9.76 -2.17
CA GLU A 95 -1.48 -11.14 -1.82
C GLU A 95 -0.96 -11.56 -0.44
N ARG A 96 0.25 -11.12 -0.08
CA ARG A 96 0.88 -11.45 1.21
C ARG A 96 0.28 -10.68 2.39
N LEU A 97 -0.46 -9.60 2.14
CA LEU A 97 -1.31 -8.96 3.15
C LEU A 97 -2.44 -9.88 3.67
N ARG A 98 -2.76 -10.96 2.94
CA ARG A 98 -3.71 -12.06 3.25
C ARG A 98 -5.17 -11.63 3.49
N ARG A 99 -6.09 -12.62 3.43
CA ARG A 99 -7.07 -12.85 2.34
C ARG A 99 -8.37 -12.14 2.77
N PRO A 100 -9.00 -11.31 1.92
CA PRO A 100 -9.59 -11.76 0.66
C PRO A 100 -9.36 -10.73 -0.45
N LEU A 101 -8.15 -10.16 -0.54
CA LEU A 101 -7.84 -9.16 -1.56
C LEU A 101 -7.29 -9.85 -2.81
N GLU A 102 -8.02 -9.75 -3.92
CA GLU A 102 -7.58 -10.16 -5.25
C GLU A 102 -7.07 -8.92 -6.00
N LEU A 103 -5.91 -9.03 -6.65
CA LEU A 103 -5.33 -7.96 -7.44
C LEU A 103 -5.12 -8.39 -8.87
N ASP A 104 -5.77 -7.68 -9.79
CA ASP A 104 -5.59 -7.87 -11.23
C ASP A 104 -4.84 -6.65 -11.78
N PHE A 105 -3.77 -6.88 -12.55
CA PHE A 105 -3.14 -5.82 -13.34
C PHE A 105 -3.50 -5.97 -14.81
N LEU A 106 -4.17 -4.97 -15.36
CA LEU A 106 -4.56 -4.88 -16.76
C LEU A 106 -3.63 -3.88 -17.46
N PRO A 107 -2.64 -4.32 -18.26
CA PRO A 107 -1.76 -3.42 -18.96
C PRO A 107 -2.54 -2.58 -19.99
N THR A 108 -2.15 -1.32 -20.14
CA THR A 108 -2.65 -0.41 -21.18
C THR A 108 -1.45 0.17 -21.95
N PRO A 109 -1.66 0.78 -23.13
CA PRO A 109 -0.56 1.40 -23.89
C PRO A 109 0.24 2.43 -23.09
N ASP A 110 -0.43 3.19 -22.21
CA ASP A 110 0.17 4.28 -21.44
C ASP A 110 0.46 3.92 -19.97
N GLY A 111 0.33 2.64 -19.59
CA GLY A 111 0.57 2.16 -18.23
C GLY A 111 -0.24 0.91 -17.89
N GLY A 112 -1.25 1.06 -17.04
CA GLY A 112 -2.18 -0.02 -16.73
C GLY A 112 -3.23 0.33 -15.67
N VAL A 113 -4.11 -0.63 -15.38
CA VAL A 113 -5.13 -0.53 -14.34
C VAL A 113 -4.90 -1.65 -13.33
N VAL A 114 -4.77 -1.30 -12.06
CA VAL A 114 -4.77 -2.27 -10.95
C VAL A 114 -6.18 -2.33 -10.37
N VAL A 115 -6.82 -3.49 -10.42
CA VAL A 115 -8.11 -3.72 -9.78
C VAL A 115 -7.86 -4.48 -8.49
N VAL A 116 -8.29 -3.91 -7.37
CA VAL A 116 -8.27 -4.57 -6.05
C VAL A 116 -9.71 -4.94 -5.68
N ARG A 117 -9.96 -6.21 -5.36
CA ARG A 117 -11.27 -6.74 -4.96
C ARG A 117 -11.19 -7.38 -3.59
N GLY A 118 -12.20 -7.23 -2.74
CA GLY A 118 -12.30 -7.94 -1.47
C GLY A 118 -12.76 -7.08 -0.30
N SER A 119 -12.55 -7.58 0.92
CA SER A 119 -12.84 -6.86 2.17
C SER A 119 -11.83 -5.74 2.39
N ILE A 120 -12.09 -4.58 1.78
CA ILE A 120 -11.27 -3.38 1.92
C ILE A 120 -11.61 -2.72 3.27
N VAL A 121 -10.78 -2.99 4.28
CA VAL A 121 -10.96 -2.46 5.65
C VAL A 121 -10.36 -1.06 5.82
N LEU A 122 -9.44 -0.68 4.93
CA LEU A 122 -8.77 0.63 4.93
C LEU A 122 -9.45 1.61 4.01
N HIS A 123 -9.41 2.90 4.38
CA HIS A 123 -9.94 3.97 3.55
C HIS A 123 -9.30 3.96 2.15
N PRO A 124 -10.05 4.14 1.03
CA PRO A 124 -9.51 4.01 -0.32
C PRO A 124 -8.31 4.91 -0.62
N ALA A 125 -8.25 6.10 -0.03
CA ALA A 125 -7.10 7.00 -0.19
C ALA A 125 -5.79 6.42 0.37
N VAL A 126 -5.85 5.56 1.39
CA VAL A 126 -4.66 4.86 1.90
C VAL A 126 -4.06 3.99 0.80
N TRP A 127 -4.91 3.28 0.05
CA TRP A 127 -4.44 2.51 -1.10
C TRP A 127 -3.83 3.40 -2.17
N GLN A 128 -4.50 4.50 -2.55
CA GLN A 128 -3.92 5.43 -3.51
C GLN A 128 -2.54 5.92 -3.07
N GLY A 129 -2.40 6.38 -1.83
CA GLY A 129 -1.14 6.85 -1.27
C GLY A 129 -0.05 5.77 -1.28
N SER A 130 -0.39 4.54 -0.88
CA SER A 130 0.55 3.42 -0.89
C SER A 130 1.09 3.14 -2.29
N PHE A 131 0.22 3.19 -3.31
CA PHE A 131 0.63 2.99 -4.70
C PHE A 131 1.44 4.18 -5.24
N GLU A 132 1.07 5.43 -4.89
CA GLU A 132 1.89 6.60 -5.18
C GLU A 132 3.30 6.44 -4.59
N GLY A 133 3.41 5.95 -3.35
CA GLY A 133 4.68 5.68 -2.68
C GLY A 133 5.50 4.57 -3.34
N LEU A 134 4.85 3.49 -3.78
CA LEU A 134 5.51 2.38 -4.50
C LEU A 134 6.02 2.81 -5.89
N ILE A 135 5.23 3.60 -6.60
CA ILE A 135 5.54 4.03 -7.96
C ILE A 135 6.62 5.11 -7.97
N ALA A 136 6.70 5.95 -6.93
CA ALA A 136 7.77 6.94 -6.78
C ALA A 136 9.18 6.31 -6.87
N GLU A 137 9.30 5.03 -6.53
CA GLU A 137 10.56 4.27 -6.62
C GLU A 137 10.87 3.70 -8.00
N ILE A 138 9.86 3.64 -8.87
CA ILE A 138 9.98 3.14 -10.24
C ILE A 138 10.42 4.31 -11.13
N ARG A 139 11.51 4.12 -11.90
CA ARG A 139 12.00 5.15 -12.82
C ARG A 139 10.91 5.55 -13.82
N GLY A 140 10.55 6.83 -13.82
CA GLY A 140 9.59 7.41 -14.76
C GLY A 140 8.67 8.41 -14.07
N ARG A 141 8.04 9.29 -14.85
CA ARG A 141 6.96 10.14 -14.35
C ARG A 141 5.68 9.35 -14.47
N TRP A 142 5.11 8.94 -13.34
CA TRP A 142 3.93 8.09 -13.29
C TRP A 142 2.86 8.65 -12.38
N SER A 143 1.64 8.46 -12.82
CA SER A 143 0.39 8.95 -12.29
C SER A 143 -0.35 7.85 -11.58
N VAL A 144 -1.06 8.17 -10.50
CA VAL A 144 -2.04 7.27 -9.90
C VAL A 144 -3.35 8.01 -9.73
N ALA A 145 -4.41 7.48 -10.34
CA ALA A 145 -5.76 7.95 -10.11
C ALA A 145 -6.60 6.79 -9.54
N LEU A 146 -7.27 7.03 -8.41
CA LEU A 146 -8.20 6.07 -7.83
C LEU A 146 -9.58 6.19 -8.50
N LEU A 147 -10.11 5.05 -8.90
CA LEU A 147 -11.48 4.86 -9.36
C LEU A 147 -12.18 3.93 -8.37
N GLN A 148 -13.03 4.47 -7.51
CA GLN A 148 -13.82 3.64 -6.59
C GLN A 148 -14.96 2.97 -7.38
N LEU A 149 -14.87 1.65 -7.54
CA LEU A 149 -15.85 0.87 -8.31
C LEU A 149 -16.99 0.34 -7.42
N GLY A 150 -16.79 0.34 -6.10
CA GLY A 150 -17.80 -0.08 -5.12
C GLY A 150 -17.21 -0.23 -3.72
N PRO A 151 -18.01 -0.75 -2.76
CA PRO A 151 -17.59 -0.91 -1.36
C PRO A 151 -16.51 -1.99 -1.18
N GLN A 152 -16.39 -2.93 -2.12
CA GLN A 152 -15.42 -4.03 -2.08
C GLN A 152 -14.48 -4.02 -3.29
N ARG A 153 -14.49 -2.94 -4.09
CA ARG A 153 -13.72 -2.88 -5.32
C ARG A 153 -13.20 -1.48 -5.59
N ILE A 154 -11.90 -1.38 -5.74
CA ILE A 154 -11.23 -0.16 -6.20
C ILE A 154 -10.41 -0.50 -7.45
N ALA A 155 -10.36 0.43 -8.38
CA ALA A 155 -9.42 0.41 -9.49
C ALA A 155 -8.46 1.59 -9.32
N MET A 156 -7.21 1.38 -9.70
CA MET A 156 -6.20 2.43 -9.76
C MET A 156 -5.69 2.48 -11.19
N LEU A 157 -5.88 3.61 -11.84
CA LEU A 157 -5.32 3.90 -13.14
C LEU A 157 -3.90 4.43 -12.94
N ILE A 158 -2.95 3.78 -13.61
CA ILE A 158 -1.55 4.18 -13.63
C ILE A 158 -1.22 4.64 -15.04
N THR A 159 -0.86 5.91 -15.19
CA THR A 159 -0.50 6.49 -16.49
C THR A 159 0.88 7.11 -16.45
N ARG A 160 1.59 7.05 -17.57
CA ARG A 160 2.85 7.78 -17.74
C ARG A 160 2.56 9.26 -18.01
N TYR A 161 3.42 10.13 -17.48
CA TYR A 161 3.50 11.54 -17.86
C TYR A 161 4.75 11.81 -18.71
#